data_AF-A0A494ZVQ5-F1
#
_entry.id   AF-A0A494ZVQ5-F1
#
_cell.length_a   1.000
_cell.length_b   1.000
_cell.length_c   1.000
_cell.angle_alpha   90.00
_cell.angle_beta   90.00
_cell.angle_gamma   90.00
#
_symmetry.space_group_name_H-M   'P 1'
#
loop_
_entity.id
_entity.type
_entity.pdbx_description
1 polymer ?
#
loop_
_entity_poly.entity_id
_entity_poly.type
_entity_poly.pdbx_seq_one_letter_code
_entity_poly.pdbx_strand_id
1 'polypeptide(L)'
;MIVVGKQVINLNDEERDDVIRQVYHYAVAFITLVMVIGGGVFAFMAVADYVSPGTYTETYEEFKNMREYNPKFENNEEKEEISEEELKRQYDVMVEQRIENEKQRALNSFVKSLGWIIIPLPIFIFFQRRISREKGTK
;
A
#
# COMPACT_ATOMS: atom_id res chain seq x y z
N MET A 1 20.53 -15.19 -47.78
CA MET A 1 20.80 -14.30 -46.63
C MET A 1 20.01 -13.01 -46.87
N ILE A 2 18.85 -12.86 -46.23
CA ILE A 2 18.01 -11.66 -46.40
C ILE A 2 18.52 -10.62 -45.41
N VAL A 3 19.17 -9.58 -45.93
CA VAL A 3 19.51 -8.38 -45.15
C VAL A 3 18.21 -7.59 -45.01
N VAL A 4 17.57 -7.70 -43.85
CA VAL A 4 16.44 -6.83 -43.49
C VAL A 4 17.01 -5.44 -43.22
N GLY A 5 16.96 -4.60 -44.26
CA GLY A 5 17.36 -3.20 -44.18
C GLY A 5 16.51 -2.47 -43.14
N LYS A 6 17.19 -1.90 -42.15
CA LYS A 6 16.61 -0.98 -41.17
C LYS A 6 16.08 0.24 -41.94
N GLN A 7 14.77 0.27 -42.23
CA GLN A 7 14.11 1.46 -42.76
C GLN A 7 14.21 2.55 -41.70
N VAL A 8 15.14 3.48 -41.90
CA VAL A 8 15.19 4.73 -41.14
C VAL A 8 14.06 5.58 -41.69
N ILE A 9 12.99 5.70 -40.91
CA ILE A 9 11.85 6.56 -41.24
C ILE A 9 12.35 8.01 -41.12
N ASN A 10 12.61 8.66 -42.25
CA ASN A 10 12.86 10.11 -42.29
C ASN A 10 11.52 10.82 -42.14
N LEU A 11 11.10 11.01 -40.88
CA LEU A 11 9.95 11.85 -40.54
C LEU A 11 10.33 13.32 -40.76
N ASN A 12 9.41 14.10 -41.32
CA ASN A 12 9.55 15.57 -41.27
C ASN A 12 9.46 16.04 -39.81
N ASP A 13 10.02 17.21 -39.51
CA ASP A 13 10.10 17.73 -38.14
C ASP A 13 8.73 17.78 -37.44
N GLU A 14 7.67 18.17 -38.16
CA GLU A 14 6.29 18.19 -37.64
C GLU A 14 5.74 16.80 -37.29
N GLU A 15 5.98 15.79 -38.14
CA GLU A 15 5.52 14.43 -37.91
C GLU A 15 6.23 13.80 -36.71
N ARG A 16 7.52 14.09 -36.54
CA ARG A 16 8.30 13.65 -35.39
C ARG A 16 7.75 14.25 -34.10
N ASP A 17 7.45 15.54 -34.09
CA ASP A 17 6.93 16.24 -32.91
C ASP A 17 5.54 15.70 -32.51
N ASP A 18 4.68 15.37 -33.47
CA ASP A 18 3.39 14.75 -33.21
C ASP A 18 3.52 13.34 -32.63
N VAL A 19 4.45 12.53 -33.15
CA VAL A 19 4.74 11.19 -32.59
C VAL A 19 5.24 11.31 -31.15
N ILE A 20 6.15 12.25 -30.86
CA ILE A 20 6.68 12.48 -29.51
C ILE A 20 5.55 12.91 -28.56
N ARG A 21 4.71 13.85 -28.98
CA ARG A 21 3.55 14.30 -28.19
C ARG A 21 2.58 13.15 -27.89
N GLN A 22 2.31 12.31 -28.87
CA GLN A 22 1.45 11.15 -28.70
C GLN A 22 2.05 10.17 -27.69
N VAL A 23 3.33 9.82 -27.84
CA VAL A 23 4.04 8.95 -26.89
C VAL A 23 4.00 9.52 -25.47
N TYR A 24 4.22 10.82 -25.31
CA TYR A 24 4.12 11.51 -24.02
C TYR A 24 2.72 11.37 -23.39
N HIS A 25 1.65 11.63 -24.16
CA HIS A 25 0.29 11.49 -23.66
C HIS A 25 0.00 10.07 -23.17
N TYR A 26 0.39 9.06 -23.95
CA TYR A 26 0.21 7.66 -23.56
C TYR A 26 1.07 7.27 -22.35
N ALA A 27 2.31 7.73 -22.27
CA ALA A 27 3.18 7.42 -21.14
C ALA A 27 2.60 7.96 -19.82
N VAL A 28 2.14 9.20 -19.81
CA VAL A 28 1.52 9.80 -18.62
C VAL A 28 0.22 9.09 -18.26
N ALA A 29 -0.65 8.83 -19.23
CA ALA A 29 -1.89 8.09 -19.01
C ALA A 29 -1.60 6.67 -18.48
N PHE A 30 -0.57 6.00 -18.99
CA PHE A 30 -0.19 4.67 -18.53
C PHE A 30 0.33 4.67 -17.09
N ILE A 31 1.25 5.58 -16.75
CA ILE A 31 1.81 5.68 -15.40
C ILE A 31 0.70 5.98 -14.39
N THR A 32 -0.18 6.94 -14.70
CA THR A 32 -1.29 7.31 -13.82
C THR A 32 -2.32 6.18 -13.68
N LEU A 33 -2.58 5.42 -14.74
CA LEU A 33 -3.42 4.22 -14.66
C LEU A 33 -2.82 3.16 -13.73
N VAL A 34 -1.52 2.88 -13.86
CA VAL A 34 -0.82 1.92 -12.98
C VAL A 34 -0.88 2.38 -11.52
N MET A 35 -0.71 3.68 -11.26
CA MET A 35 -0.84 4.24 -9.90
C MET A 35 -2.25 4.03 -9.32
N VAL A 36 -3.30 4.28 -10.11
CA VAL A 36 -4.69 4.05 -9.69
C VAL A 36 -4.94 2.57 -9.37
N ILE A 37 -4.47 1.66 -10.23
CA ILE A 37 -4.60 0.21 -10.01
C ILE A 37 -3.84 -0.20 -8.74
N GLY A 38 -2.61 0.28 -8.57
CA GLY A 38 -1.80 0.03 -7.37
C GLY A 38 -2.51 0.51 -6.11
N GLY A 39 -3.04 1.74 -6.11
CA GLY A 39 -3.83 2.29 -5.02
C GLY A 39 -5.07 1.43 -4.71
N GLY A 40 -5.77 0.92 -5.73
CA GLY A 40 -6.91 0.01 -5.56
C GLY A 40 -6.53 -1.31 -4.89
N VAL A 41 -5.41 -1.92 -5.27
CA VAL A 41 -4.90 -3.15 -4.63
C VAL A 41 -4.56 -2.89 -3.17
N PHE A 42 -3.86 -1.79 -2.86
CA PHE A 42 -3.53 -1.42 -1.47
C PHE A 42 -4.79 -1.13 -0.64
N ALA A 43 -5.80 -0.50 -1.23
CA ALA A 43 -7.08 -0.25 -0.57
C ALA A 43 -7.75 -1.56 -0.17
N PHE A 44 -7.79 -2.53 -1.08
CA PHE A 44 -8.37 -3.85 -0.82
C PHE A 44 -7.61 -4.62 0.27
N MET A 45 -6.28 -4.63 0.20
CA MET A 45 -5.43 -5.26 1.23
C MET A 45 -5.69 -4.62 2.60
N ALA A 46 -5.73 -3.30 2.69
CA ALA A 46 -6.00 -2.60 3.94
C ALA A 46 -7.39 -2.94 4.52
N VAL A 47 -8.41 -3.12 3.68
CA VAL A 47 -9.73 -3.58 4.15
C VAL A 47 -9.67 -5.03 4.63
N ALA A 48 -8.94 -5.90 3.93
CA ALA A 48 -8.76 -7.28 4.36
C ALA A 48 -8.05 -7.36 5.73
N ASP A 49 -6.99 -6.58 5.92
CA ASP A 49 -6.23 -6.50 7.18
C ASP A 49 -7.07 -5.91 8.32
N TYR A 50 -8.04 -5.03 8.01
CA TYR A 50 -8.97 -4.50 9.01
C TYR A 50 -9.99 -5.57 9.47
N VAL A 51 -10.54 -6.34 8.53
CA VAL A 51 -11.55 -7.37 8.81
C VAL A 51 -10.93 -8.61 9.47
N SER A 52 -9.73 -9.00 9.02
CA SER A 52 -8.99 -10.15 9.53
C SER A 52 -7.56 -9.75 9.85
N PRO A 53 -7.32 -9.06 10.98
CA PRO A 53 -5.98 -8.64 11.37
C PRO A 53 -5.06 -9.84 11.52
N GLY A 54 -3.93 -9.81 10.81
CA GLY A 54 -2.87 -10.81 10.91
C GLY A 54 -2.02 -10.68 12.18
N THR A 55 -2.63 -10.35 13.33
CA THR A 55 -1.91 -10.18 14.59
C THR A 55 -1.33 -11.50 15.07
N TYR A 56 0.00 -11.59 15.14
CA TYR A 56 0.66 -12.65 15.88
C TYR A 56 0.49 -12.39 17.37
N THR A 57 -0.33 -13.21 18.03
CA THR A 57 -0.52 -13.18 19.48
C THR A 57 0.26 -14.33 20.10
N GLU A 58 1.18 -13.99 20.99
CA GLU A 58 1.90 -14.93 21.84
C GLU A 58 0.90 -15.67 22.74
N THR A 59 1.21 -16.89 23.16
CA THR A 59 0.36 -17.63 24.11
C THR A 59 0.45 -17.02 25.52
N TYR A 60 -0.55 -17.27 26.35
CA TYR A 60 -0.53 -16.81 27.75
C TYR A 60 0.71 -17.31 28.50
N GLU A 61 1.13 -18.56 28.27
CA GLU A 61 2.32 -19.14 28.89
C GLU A 61 3.61 -18.44 28.45
N GLU A 62 3.72 -18.08 27.17
CA GLU A 62 4.84 -17.29 26.67
C GLU A 62 4.86 -15.89 27.30
N PHE A 63 3.71 -15.24 27.42
CA PHE A 63 3.59 -13.94 28.08
C PHE A 63 3.99 -13.99 29.55
N LYS A 64 3.54 -15.02 30.28
CA LYS A 64 3.88 -15.27 31.69
C LYS A 64 5.38 -15.50 31.86
N ASN A 65 5.95 -16.42 31.09
CA ASN A 65 7.39 -16.71 31.12
C ASN A 65 8.23 -15.47 30.77
N MET A 66 7.86 -14.74 29.72
CA MET A 66 8.59 -13.55 29.30
C MET A 66 8.62 -12.48 30.39
N ARG A 67 7.54 -12.32 31.17
CA ARG A 67 7.49 -11.40 32.31
C ARG A 67 8.38 -11.87 33.48
N GLU A 68 8.36 -13.16 33.78
CA GLU A 68 9.13 -13.75 34.89
C GLU A 68 10.65 -13.70 34.66
N TYR A 69 11.09 -13.86 33.40
CA TYR A 69 12.50 -13.80 33.00
C TYR A 69 12.96 -12.42 32.51
N ASN A 70 12.14 -11.38 32.66
CA ASN A 70 12.50 -10.04 32.20
C ASN A 70 13.47 -9.37 33.19
N PRO A 71 14.72 -9.04 32.78
CA PRO A 71 15.75 -8.51 33.67
C PRO A 71 15.40 -7.15 34.31
N LYS A 72 14.36 -6.46 33.79
CA LYS A 72 13.80 -5.25 34.42
C LYS A 72 13.10 -5.51 35.76
N PHE A 73 12.65 -6.74 36.01
CA PHE A 73 12.04 -7.16 37.28
C PHE A 73 13.05 -7.85 38.22
N GLU A 74 14.31 -8.01 37.79
CA GLU A 74 15.37 -8.68 38.56
C GLU A 74 16.04 -7.73 39.58
N ASN A 75 15.91 -6.40 39.40
CA ASN A 75 16.52 -5.37 40.26
C ASN A 75 15.52 -4.55 41.11
N ASN A 76 14.21 -4.83 41.01
CA ASN A 76 13.22 -4.21 41.90
C ASN A 76 12.85 -5.24 42.98
N GLU A 77 13.07 -4.87 44.24
CA GLU A 77 12.76 -5.66 45.44
C GLU A 77 11.25 -5.91 45.64
N GLU A 78 10.41 -5.46 44.71
CA GLU A 78 8.97 -5.69 44.68
C GLU A 78 8.63 -6.56 43.46
N LYS A 79 8.88 -7.87 43.57
CA LYS A 79 8.05 -8.85 42.86
C LYS A 79 6.65 -8.77 43.47
N GLU A 80 5.86 -7.77 43.08
CA GLU A 80 4.43 -7.79 43.39
C GLU A 80 3.88 -9.12 42.86
N GLU A 81 3.47 -9.99 43.78
CA GLU A 81 2.75 -11.22 43.47
C GLU A 81 1.39 -10.84 42.90
N ILE A 82 1.38 -10.51 41.62
CA ILE A 82 0.15 -10.29 40.88
C ILE A 82 -0.56 -11.64 40.81
N SER A 83 -1.84 -11.66 41.23
CA SER A 83 -2.65 -12.87 41.16
C SER A 83 -2.76 -13.38 39.71
N GLU A 84 -2.94 -14.69 39.53
CA GLU A 84 -3.08 -15.25 38.18
C GLU A 84 -4.25 -14.62 37.39
N GLU A 85 -5.32 -14.25 38.09
CA GLU A 85 -6.47 -13.55 37.50
C GLU A 85 -6.08 -12.20 36.91
N GLU A 86 -5.28 -11.42 37.64
CA GLU A 86 -4.84 -10.11 37.17
C GLU A 86 -3.78 -10.25 36.06
N LEU A 87 -2.92 -11.27 36.10
CA LEU A 87 -1.97 -11.58 35.02
C LEU A 87 -2.71 -11.95 33.72
N LYS A 88 -3.76 -12.76 33.82
CA LYS A 88 -4.60 -13.13 32.66
C LYS A 88 -5.34 -11.92 32.10
N ARG A 89 -5.86 -11.06 32.97
CA ARG A 89 -6.49 -9.80 32.56
C ARG A 89 -5.52 -8.89 31.79
N GLN A 90 -4.27 -8.78 32.25
CA GLN A 90 -3.24 -8.01 31.54
C GLN A 90 -2.93 -8.59 30.16
N TYR A 91 -2.89 -9.92 30.03
CA TYR A 91 -2.72 -10.59 28.75
C TYR A 91 -3.89 -10.30 27.79
N ASP A 92 -5.14 -10.45 28.25
CA ASP A 92 -6.33 -10.21 27.43
C ASP A 92 -6.37 -8.76 26.94
N VAL A 93 -6.10 -7.79 27.82
CA VAL A 93 -5.99 -6.36 27.44
C VAL A 93 -4.89 -6.13 26.42
N MET A 94 -3.73 -6.79 26.57
CA MET A 94 -2.63 -6.67 25.63
C MET A 94 -2.99 -7.22 24.24
N VAL A 95 -3.67 -8.37 24.19
CA VAL A 95 -4.15 -8.97 22.93
C VAL A 95 -5.17 -8.05 22.26
N GLU A 96 -6.16 -7.56 23.00
CA GLU A 96 -7.16 -6.62 22.49
C GLU A 96 -6.52 -5.34 21.94
N GLN A 97 -5.56 -4.76 22.67
CA GLN A 97 -4.83 -3.58 22.21
C GLN A 97 -4.03 -3.84 20.93
N ARG A 98 -3.41 -5.02 20.78
CA ARG A 98 -2.69 -5.36 19.53
C ARG A 98 -3.65 -5.46 18.35
N ILE A 99 -4.79 -6.13 18.53
CA ILE A 99 -5.82 -6.24 17.49
C ILE A 99 -6.32 -4.85 17.09
N GLU A 100 -6.63 -4.00 18.07
CA GLU A 100 -7.12 -2.65 17.80
C GLU A 100 -6.06 -1.81 17.09
N ASN A 101 -4.80 -1.88 17.51
CA ASN A 101 -3.70 -1.17 16.86
C ASN A 101 -3.51 -1.59 15.39
N GLU A 102 -3.62 -2.88 15.08
CA GLU A 102 -3.53 -3.35 13.69
C GLU A 102 -4.73 -2.88 12.86
N LYS A 103 -5.94 -2.88 13.43
CA LYS A 103 -7.11 -2.28 12.77
C LYS A 103 -6.91 -0.79 12.47
N GLN A 104 -6.37 -0.02 13.40
CA GLN A 104 -6.08 1.40 13.19
C GLN A 104 -4.99 1.62 12.13
N ARG A 105 -3.98 0.75 12.07
CA ARG A 105 -2.97 0.77 10.99
C ARG A 105 -3.59 0.47 9.64
N ALA A 106 -4.46 -0.53 9.57
CA ALA A 106 -5.19 -0.91 8.37
C ALA A 106 -6.06 0.27 7.87
N LEU A 107 -6.80 0.95 8.75
CA LEU A 107 -7.55 2.16 8.40
C LEU A 107 -6.65 3.28 7.86
N ASN A 108 -5.53 3.55 8.51
CA ASN A 108 -4.57 4.54 8.03
C ASN A 108 -3.99 4.19 6.65
N SER A 109 -3.70 2.90 6.43
CA SER A 109 -3.23 2.41 5.13
C SER A 109 -4.30 2.58 4.05
N PHE A 110 -5.56 2.26 4.37
CA PHE A 110 -6.69 2.46 3.48
C PHE A 110 -6.82 3.94 3.07
N VAL A 111 -6.81 4.87 4.01
CA VAL A 111 -6.88 6.31 3.71
C VAL A 111 -5.71 6.75 2.82
N LYS A 112 -4.50 6.28 3.10
CA LYS A 112 -3.31 6.59 2.26
C LYS A 112 -3.45 6.04 0.84
N SER A 113 -4.04 4.85 0.68
CA SER A 113 -4.27 4.24 -0.64
C SER A 113 -5.27 5.04 -1.48
N LEU A 114 -6.24 5.72 -0.86
CA LEU A 114 -7.13 6.65 -1.57
C LEU A 114 -6.36 7.84 -2.14
N GLY A 115 -5.33 8.34 -1.46
CA GLY A 115 -4.44 9.36 -2.01
C GLY A 115 -3.76 8.92 -3.31
N TRP A 116 -3.32 7.65 -3.36
CA TRP A 116 -2.75 7.03 -4.57
C TRP A 116 -3.76 6.86 -5.71
N ILE A 117 -5.06 6.94 -5.45
CA ILE A 117 -6.11 6.88 -6.48
C ILE A 117 -6.53 8.30 -6.89
N ILE A 118 -6.87 9.14 -5.90
CA ILE A 118 -7.50 10.46 -6.12
C ILE A 118 -6.56 11.43 -6.82
N ILE A 119 -5.24 11.38 -6.56
CA ILE A 119 -4.26 12.29 -7.18
C ILE A 119 -4.05 11.97 -8.68
N PRO A 120 -3.74 10.72 -9.09
CA PRO A 120 -3.51 10.42 -10.50
C PRO A 120 -4.78 10.33 -11.35
N LEU A 121 -5.95 10.06 -10.77
CA LEU A 121 -7.18 9.86 -11.54
C LEU A 121 -7.60 11.10 -12.39
N PRO A 122 -7.58 12.35 -11.88
CA PRO A 122 -7.84 13.54 -12.69
C PRO A 122 -6.84 13.71 -13.84
N ILE A 123 -5.56 13.41 -13.59
CA ILE A 123 -4.49 13.49 -14.60
C ILE A 123 -4.76 12.45 -15.69
N PHE A 124 -5.06 11.22 -15.31
CA PHE A 124 -5.43 10.15 -16.22
C PHE A 124 -6.60 10.55 -17.12
N ILE A 125 -7.70 11.03 -16.52
CA ILE A 125 -8.89 11.45 -17.25
C ILE A 125 -8.57 12.59 -18.24
N PHE A 126 -7.73 13.55 -17.83
CA PHE A 126 -7.31 14.64 -18.70
C PHE A 126 -6.55 14.15 -19.93
N PHE A 127 -5.51 13.32 -19.74
CA PHE A 127 -4.71 12.80 -20.85
C PHE A 127 -5.52 11.81 -21.73
N GLN A 128 -6.39 11.00 -21.13
CA GLN A 128 -7.29 10.11 -21.88
C GLN A 128 -8.26 10.87 -22.79
N ARG A 129 -8.80 11.99 -22.31
CA ARG A 129 -9.63 12.89 -23.13
C ARG A 129 -8.83 13.51 -24.27
N ARG A 130 -7.58 13.91 -24.02
CA ARG A 130 -6.71 14.51 -25.04
C ARG A 130 -6.37 13.50 -26.15
N ILE A 131 -6.00 12.28 -25.78
CA ILE A 131 -5.74 11.18 -26.71
C ILE A 131 -7.00 10.88 -27.56
N SER A 132 -8.17 10.84 -26.93
CA SER A 132 -9.43 10.56 -27.64
C SER A 132 -9.79 11.65 -28.66
N ARG A 133 -9.51 12.93 -28.33
CA ARG A 133 -9.72 14.04 -29.26
C ARG A 133 -8.77 13.97 -30.44
N GLU A 134 -7.49 13.70 -30.20
CA GLU A 134 -6.47 13.57 -31.25
C GLU A 134 -6.78 12.40 -32.21
N LYS A 135 -7.39 11.32 -31.71
CA LYS A 135 -7.88 10.21 -32.55
C LYS A 135 -9.13 10.56 -33.37
N GLY A 136 -10.04 11.35 -32.82
CA GLY A 136 -11.30 11.73 -33.48
C GLY A 136 -11.15 12.83 -34.54
N THR A 137 -10.00 13.50 -34.59
CA THR A 137 -9.63 14.48 -35.63
C THR A 137 -8.91 13.88 -36.84
N LYS A 138 -8.90 12.55 -36.99
CA LYS A 138 -8.42 11.84 -38.19
C LYS A 138 -9.59 11.24 -38.96
#